data_AF-A0A7J2UA54-F1
#
_entry.id   AF-A0A7J2UA54-F1
#
_cell.length_a   1.000
_cell.length_b   1.000
_cell.length_c   1.000
_cell.angle_alpha   90.00
_cell.angle_beta   90.00
_cell.angle_gamma   90.00
#
_symmetry.space_group_name_H-M   'P 1'
#
loop_
_entity.id
_entity.type
_entity.pdbx_description
1 polymer ?
#
loop_
_entity_poly.entity_id
_entity_poly.type
_entity_poly.pdbx_seq_one_letter_code
_entity_poly.pdbx_strand_id
1 'polypeptide(L)' 'MLKVAVFNTQPPHLYHGGVERRILEVGKRLNGRVFITVYSGTKSGFKRAVRTHGIIIAPCF' A
#
# COMPACT_ATOMS: atom_id res chain seq x y z
N MET A 1 11.41 -5.93 -15.30
CA MET A 1 10.19 -5.92 -14.44
C MET A 1 10.28 -4.73 -13.50
N LEU A 2 9.31 -3.81 -13.54
CA LEU A 2 9.38 -2.54 -12.81
C LEU A 2 8.99 -2.72 -11.33
N LYS A 3 9.74 -2.11 -10.42
CA LYS A 3 9.47 -2.08 -8.99
C LYS A 3 9.21 -0.64 -8.57
N VAL A 4 8.11 -0.41 -7.84
CA VAL A 4 7.67 0.91 -7.40
C VAL A 4 7.50 0.91 -5.88
N ALA A 5 8.09 1.92 -5.24
CA ALA A 5 7.87 2.24 -3.84
C ALA A 5 6.96 3.45 -3.73
N VAL A 6 5.89 3.35 -2.93
CA VAL A 6 4.96 4.43 -2.63
C VAL A 6 5.08 4.76 -1.16
N PHE A 7 5.31 6.02 -0.81
CA PHE A 7 5.35 6.48 0.58
C PHE A 7 4.04 7.20 0.91
N ASN A 8 3.29 6.64 1.84
CA ASN A 8 2.02 7.15 2.34
C ASN A 8 2.21 7.61 3.79
N THR A 9 1.95 8.89 4.06
CA THR A 9 2.06 9.46 5.41
C THR A 9 0.88 9.08 6.31
N GLN A 10 -0.21 8.58 5.73
CA GLN A 10 -1.37 8.13 6.48
C GLN A 10 -1.22 6.66 6.87
N PRO A 11 -1.70 6.28 8.06
CA PRO A 11 -1.79 4.89 8.44
C PRO A 11 -2.89 4.20 7.64
N PRO A 12 -2.70 2.92 7.25
CA PRO A 12 -3.64 2.24 6.38
C PRO A 12 -5.00 2.11 7.05
N HIS A 13 -5.89 3.05 6.75
CA HIS A 13 -7.29 2.94 7.06
C HIS A 13 -7.88 2.09 5.94
N LEU A 14 -7.69 0.77 6.01
CA LEU A 14 -8.24 -0.20 5.07
C LEU A 14 -9.64 0.26 4.62
N TYR A 15 -9.72 0.89 3.45
CA TYR A 15 -10.93 1.38 2.77
C TYR A 15 -11.60 2.69 3.24
N HIS A 16 -11.04 3.47 4.18
CA HIS A 16 -11.66 4.74 4.63
C HIS A 16 -10.94 6.02 4.17
N GLY A 17 -9.67 5.94 3.74
CA GLY A 17 -8.92 7.08 3.21
C GLY A 17 -8.96 7.19 1.67
N GLY A 18 -9.14 8.40 1.14
CA GLY A 18 -9.12 8.65 -0.32
C GLY A 18 -7.79 8.29 -0.99
N VAL A 19 -6.67 8.53 -0.29
CA VAL A 19 -5.32 8.22 -0.78
C VAL A 19 -5.10 6.70 -0.86
N GLU A 20 -5.39 5.97 0.22
CA GLU A 20 -5.26 4.50 0.24
C GLU A 20 -6.15 3.83 -0.79
N ARG A 21 -7.41 4.28 -0.92
CA ARG A 21 -8.31 3.78 -1.95
C ARG A 21 -7.69 3.94 -3.34
N ARG A 22 -7.11 5.11 -3.64
CA ARG A 22 -6.49 5.35 -4.94
C ARG A 22 -5.25 4.48 -5.17
N ILE A 23 -4.41 4.30 -4.16
CA ILE A 23 -3.25 3.41 -4.21
C ILE A 23 -3.68 1.97 -4.53
N LEU A 24 -4.73 1.47 -3.87
CA LEU A 24 -5.26 0.13 -4.11
C LEU A 24 -5.88 0.00 -5.50
N GLU A 25 -6.69 0.97 -5.95
CA GLU A 25 -7.30 0.96 -7.28
C GLU A 25 -6.25 0.97 -8.41
N VAL A 26 -5.23 1.83 -8.29
CA VAL A 26 -4.14 1.90 -9.27
C VAL A 26 -3.29 0.63 -9.22
N GLY A 27 -2.96 0.13 -8.03
CA GLY A 27 -2.18 -1.09 -7.90
C GLY A 27 -2.90 -2.33 -8.46
N LYS A 28 -4.22 -2.43 -8.29
CA LYS A 28 -5.04 -3.48 -8.94
C LYS A 28 -4.94 -3.42 -10.47
N ARG A 29 -5.01 -2.22 -11.06
CA ARG A 29 -4.90 -2.02 -12.52
C ARG A 29 -3.52 -2.39 -13.06
N LEU A 30 -2.47 -2.23 -12.25
CA LEU A 30 -1.08 -2.52 -12.61
C LEU A 30 -0.61 -3.92 -12.19
N ASN A 31 -1.50 -4.72 -11.58
CA ASN A 31 -1.17 -6.06 -11.12
C ASN A 31 -0.65 -6.93 -12.28
N GLY A 32 0.40 -7.71 -12.02
CA GLY A 32 1.09 -8.51 -13.03
C GLY A 32 2.03 -7.72 -13.97
N ARG A 33 2.01 -6.38 -13.95
CA ARG A 33 2.92 -5.52 -14.74
C ARG A 33 3.99 -4.86 -13.88
N VAL A 34 3.64 -4.51 -12.64
CA VAL A 34 4.51 -3.77 -11.71
C VAL A 34 4.43 -4.39 -10.32
N PHE A 35 5.57 -4.47 -9.64
CA PHE A 35 5.63 -4.83 -8.23
C PHE A 35 5.59 -3.57 -7.37
N ILE A 36 4.54 -3.43 -6.56
CA ILE A 36 4.30 -2.23 -5.76
C ILE A 36 4.46 -2.55 -4.29
N THR A 37 5.30 -1.77 -3.61
CA THR A 37 5.38 -1.73 -2.15
C THR A 37 4.94 -0.36 -1.65
N VAL A 38 3.99 -0.33 -0.73
CA VAL A 38 3.43 0.88 -0.13
C VAL A 38 3.91 0.94 1.31
N TYR A 39 4.78 1.88 1.62
CA TYR A 39 5.22 2.19 2.97
C TYR A 39 4.22 3.15 3.59
N SER A 40 3.54 2.75 4.65
CA SER A 40 2.51 3.56 5.32
C SER A 40 2.84 3.78 6.78
N GLY A 41 2.43 4.93 7.31
CA GLY A 41 2.58 5.23 8.73
C GLY A 41 1.91 4.17 9.62
N THR A 42 2.38 4.05 10.85
CA THR A 42 1.78 3.12 11.82
C THR A 42 0.78 3.86 12.70
N LYS A 43 -0.50 3.46 12.66
CA LYS A 43 -1.49 3.83 13.67
C LYS A 43 -2.11 2.56 14.22
N SER A 44 -2.28 2.55 15.54
CA SER A 44 -2.86 1.50 16.38
C SER A 44 -3.17 0.17 15.67
N GLY A 45 -2.17 -0.72 15.60
CA GLY A 45 -2.36 -2.11 15.17
C GLY A 45 -1.63 -2.52 13.89
N PHE A 46 -1.23 -1.57 13.04
CA PHE A 46 -0.46 -1.89 11.83
C PHE A 46 1.02 -2.14 12.14
N LYS A 47 1.37 -3.38 12.49
CA LYS A 47 2.73 -3.78 12.92
C LYS A 47 3.45 -4.72 11.94
N ARG A 48 2.75 -5.25 10.94
CA ARG A 48 3.28 -6.25 10.01
C ARG A 48 2.84 -5.92 8.59
N ALA A 49 3.69 -6.21 7.62
CA ALA A 49 3.33 -6.03 6.23
C ALA A 49 2.13 -6.92 5.84
N VAL A 50 1.22 -6.39 5.04
CA VAL A 50 0.09 -7.13 4.48
C VAL A 50 0.23 -7.19 2.97
N ARG A 51 -0.14 -8.31 2.37
CA ARG A 51 -0.17 -8.46 0.92
C ARG A 51 -1.62 -8.51 0.44
N THR A 52 -1.95 -7.68 -0.54
CA THR A 52 -3.30 -7.62 -1.12
C THR A 52 -3.23 -7.23 -2.58
N HIS A 53 -3.91 -7.97 -3.46
CA HIS A 53 -4.00 -7.66 -4.90
C HIS A 53 -2.65 -7.39 -5.59
N GLY A 54 -1.60 -8.15 -5.23
CA GLY A 54 -0.25 -7.97 -5.79
C GLY A 54 0.55 -6.80 -5.19
N ILE A 55 -0.02 -6.06 -4.25
CA ILE A 55 0.59 -4.94 -3.54
C ILE A 55 1.06 -5.42 -2.17
N ILE A 56 2.25 -5.00 -1.76
CA ILE A 56 2.74 -5.15 -0.39
C ILE A 56 2.51 -3.82 0.32
N ILE A 57 1.82 -3.82 1.46
CA ILE A 57 1.68 -2.64 2.32
C ILE A 57 2.54 -2.91 3.55
N ALA A 58 3.56 -2.10 3.77
CA ALA A 58 4.53 -2.26 4.85
C ALA A 58 4.46 -1.09 5.84
N PRO A 59 4.62 -1.35 7.15
CA PRO A 59 4.75 -0.28 8.14
C PRO A 59 6.04 0.51 7.93
N CYS A 60 5.96 1.83 8.08
CA CYS A 60 7.07 2.78 8.03
C CYS A 60 7.04 3.66 9.28
N PHE A 61 8.20 3.81 9.93
CA PHE A 61 8.41 4.64 11.13
C PHE A 61 8.88 6.04 10.74
#